data_AF-A0A2H5YC21-F1
#
_entry.id   AF-A0A2H5YC21-F1
#
_cell.length_a   1.000
_cell.length_b   1.000
_cell.length_c   1.000
_cell.angle_alpha   90.00
_cell.angle_beta   90.00
_cell.angle_gamma   90.00
#
_symmetry.space_group_name_H-M   'P 1'
#
loop_
_entity.id
_entity.type
_entity.pdbx_description
1 polymer ?
#
loop_
_entity_poly.entity_id
_entity_poly.type
_entity_poly.pdbx_seq_one_letter_code
_entity_poly.pdbx_strand_id
1 'polypeptide(L)'
;MLFAVVVRVTVPSIVGFLALALPVAVSVAQQAGLNPWAVGLAVMTTGDAVLYYSAQSPSSLVVYERGYLTAGEILAFGLVMTVVAFGVVLGVAVPYWSGVGLPLGR
;
A
#
# COMPACT_ATOMS: atom_id res chain seq x y z
N MET A 1 -4.23 7.04 1.70
CA MET A 1 -4.26 5.56 1.70
C MET A 1 -5.35 4.98 0.80
N LEU A 2 -6.61 5.41 0.90
CA LEU A 2 -7.70 4.90 0.04
C LEU A 2 -7.41 5.05 -1.46
N PHE A 3 -6.89 6.20 -1.88
CA PHE A 3 -6.44 6.40 -3.27
C PHE A 3 -5.40 5.35 -3.71
N ALA A 4 -4.43 5.04 -2.84
CA ALA A 4 -3.41 4.05 -3.13
C ALA A 4 -3.99 2.64 -3.31
N VAL A 5 -5.01 2.29 -2.52
CA VAL A 5 -5.75 1.02 -2.68
C VAL A 5 -6.39 0.94 -4.06
N VAL A 6 -7.07 2.01 -4.51
CA VAL A 6 -7.70 2.05 -5.84
C VAL A 6 -6.65 1.87 -6.94
N VAL A 7 -5.55 2.61 -6.89
CA VAL A 7 -4.48 2.47 -7.89
C VAL A 7 -3.86 1.06 -7.84
N ARG A 8 -3.69 0.47 -6.66
CA ARG A 8 -3.11 -0.86 -6.48
C ARG A 8 -4.02 -1.97 -7.00
N VAL A 9 -5.34 -1.84 -6.89
CA VAL A 9 -6.28 -2.79 -7.48
C VAL A 9 -6.22 -2.71 -9.01
N THR A 10 -6.13 -1.50 -9.58
CA THR A 10 -6.08 -1.31 -11.04
C THR A 10 -4.74 -1.67 -11.66
N VAL A 11 -3.63 -1.42 -10.95
CA VAL A 11 -2.28 -1.55 -11.50
C VAL A 11 -1.55 -2.75 -10.87
N PRO A 12 -1.30 -3.82 -11.65
CA PRO A 12 -0.68 -5.04 -11.13
C PRO A 12 0.77 -4.85 -10.70
N SER A 13 1.52 -4.03 -11.42
CA SER A 13 2.94 -3.83 -11.18
C SER A 13 3.18 -2.83 -10.05
N ILE A 14 4.09 -3.17 -9.13
CA ILE A 14 4.50 -2.25 -8.06
C ILE A 14 5.12 -0.98 -8.65
N VAL A 15 5.91 -1.11 -9.72
CA VAL A 15 6.54 0.01 -10.41
C VAL A 15 5.50 0.97 -10.99
N GLY A 16 4.48 0.44 -11.67
CA GLY A 16 3.40 1.26 -12.23
C GLY A 16 2.55 1.92 -11.13
N PHE A 17 2.27 1.18 -10.05
CA PHE A 17 1.60 1.73 -8.87
C PHE A 17 2.37 2.90 -8.28
N LEU A 18 3.67 2.74 -8.00
CA LEU A 18 4.50 3.79 -7.38
C LEU A 18 4.65 5.01 -8.30
N ALA A 19 4.84 4.79 -9.61
CA ALA A 19 4.95 5.87 -10.58
C ALA A 19 3.71 6.78 -10.64
N LEU A 20 2.53 6.23 -10.38
CA LEU A 20 1.27 6.99 -10.35
C LEU A 20 0.93 7.51 -8.96
N ALA A 21 1.11 6.68 -7.93
CA ALA A 21 0.62 6.98 -6.58
C ALA A 21 1.52 7.97 -5.83
N LEU A 22 2.85 7.89 -6.00
CA LEU A 22 3.79 8.74 -5.26
C LEU A 22 3.68 10.22 -5.63
N PRO A 23 3.69 10.64 -6.92
CA PRO A 23 3.61 12.05 -7.26
C PRO A 23 2.33 12.69 -6.75
N VAL A 24 1.20 11.98 -6.85
CA VAL A 24 -0.10 12.43 -6.34
C VAL A 24 -0.08 12.55 -4.82
N ALA A 25 0.43 11.53 -4.12
CA ALA A 25 0.50 11.51 -2.66
C ALA A 25 1.35 12.67 -2.11
N VAL A 26 2.52 12.91 -2.70
CA VAL A 26 3.41 14.02 -2.33
C VAL A 26 2.75 15.37 -2.60
N SER A 27 2.13 15.53 -3.77
CA SER A 27 1.44 16.78 -4.15
C SER A 27 0.28 17.11 -3.21
N VAL A 28 -0.49 16.10 -2.80
CA VAL A 28 -1.59 16.25 -1.83
C VAL A 28 -1.04 16.54 -0.44
N ALA A 29 0.02 15.87 -0.01
CA ALA A 29 0.65 16.09 1.29
C ALA A 29 1.13 17.54 1.43
N GLN A 30 1.80 18.08 0.40
CA GLN A 30 2.28 19.46 0.38
C GLN A 30 1.12 20.46 0.50
N GLN A 31 0.01 20.24 -0.20
CA GLN A 31 -1.18 21.09 -0.13
C GLN A 31 -1.88 20.99 1.23
N ALA A 32 -1.88 19.81 1.85
CA ALA A 32 -2.46 19.57 3.16
C ALA A 32 -1.55 20.03 4.33
N GLY A 33 -0.35 20.54 4.05
CA GLY A 33 0.63 20.93 5.08
C GLY A 33 1.24 19.74 5.84
N LEU A 34 1.12 18.52 5.30
CA LEU A 34 1.69 17.29 5.85
C LEU A 34 3.11 17.06 5.33
N ASN A 35 3.88 16.25 6.05
CA ASN A 35 5.21 15.86 5.60
C ASN A 35 5.12 14.94 4.36
N PRO A 36 5.60 15.38 3.18
CA PRO A 36 5.48 14.61 1.95
C PRO A 36 6.24 13.29 1.99
N TRP A 37 7.33 13.20 2.74
CA TRP A 37 8.10 11.97 2.90
C TRP A 37 7.35 10.94 3.71
N ALA A 38 6.78 11.34 4.85
CA ALA A 38 5.98 10.44 5.68
C ALA A 38 4.73 9.93 4.94
N VAL A 39 4.05 10.80 4.19
CA VAL A 39 2.89 10.40 3.37
C VAL A 39 3.31 9.50 2.20
N GLY A 40 4.43 9.80 1.54
CA GLY A 40 4.99 8.94 0.49
C GLY A 40 5.34 7.54 0.99
N LEU A 41 6.00 7.46 2.14
CA LEU A 41 6.31 6.19 2.82
C LEU A 41 5.03 5.44 3.18
N ALA A 42 4.03 6.11 3.75
CA ALA A 42 2.75 5.48 4.06
C ALA A 42 2.07 4.88 2.82
N VAL A 43 2.11 5.58 1.68
CA VAL A 43 1.56 5.09 0.41
C VAL A 43 2.35 3.92 -0.15
N MET A 44 3.68 3.99 -0.11
CA MET A 44 4.56 2.90 -0.53
C MET A 44 4.31 1.63 0.31
N THR A 45 4.35 1.73 1.64
CA THR A 45 4.16 0.60 2.54
C THR A 45 2.78 -0.04 2.36
N THR A 46 1.74 0.78 2.21
CA THR A 46 0.38 0.28 2.00
C THR A 46 0.21 -0.43 0.66
N GLY A 47 0.83 0.08 -0.40
CA GLY A 47 0.72 -0.50 -1.74
C GLY A 47 1.53 -1.78 -1.91
N ASP A 48 2.72 -1.85 -1.31
CA ASP A 48 3.60 -3.02 -1.38
C ASP A 48 3.09 -4.19 -0.54
N ALA A 49 2.49 -3.91 0.63
CA ALA A 49 2.03 -4.94 1.56
C ALA A 49 0.82 -5.77 1.08
N VAL A 50 0.18 -5.40 -0.04
CA VAL A 50 -1.09 -6.00 -0.45
C VAL A 50 -1.05 -6.53 -1.89
N LEU A 51 -1.61 -7.74 -2.05
CA LEU A 51 -1.90 -8.39 -3.32
C LEU A 51 -3.39 -8.75 -3.37
N TYR A 52 -4.12 -8.27 -4.37
CA TYR A 52 -5.56 -8.51 -4.53
C TYR A 52 -5.89 -9.62 -5.53
N TYR A 53 -4.95 -9.96 -6.42
CA TYR A 53 -5.10 -11.03 -7.40
C TYR A 53 -3.77 -11.70 -7.70
N SER A 54 -3.83 -12.96 -8.14
CA SER A 54 -2.67 -13.82 -8.37
C SER A 54 -1.66 -13.26 -9.39
N ALA A 55 -2.14 -12.51 -10.38
CA ALA A 55 -1.28 -11.90 -11.41
C ALA A 55 -0.45 -10.69 -10.93
N GLN A 56 -0.62 -10.21 -9.69
CA GLN A 56 0.19 -9.10 -9.15
C GLN A 56 1.60 -9.51 -8.73
N SER A 57 1.86 -10.81 -8.59
CA SER A 57 3.18 -11.33 -8.29
C SER A 57 3.37 -12.73 -8.90
N PRO A 58 4.54 -13.04 -9.50
CA PRO A 58 4.84 -14.39 -9.97
C PRO A 58 4.69 -15.43 -8.86
N SER A 59 5.08 -15.09 -7.63
CA SER A 59 4.97 -15.97 -6.47
C SER A 59 3.52 -16.31 -6.12
N SER A 60 2.60 -15.35 -6.25
CA SER A 60 1.16 -15.61 -6.03
C SER A 60 0.52 -16.38 -7.19
N LEU A 61 1.00 -16.17 -8.42
CA LEU A 61 0.51 -16.88 -9.59
C LEU A 61 0.79 -18.39 -9.51
N VAL A 62 2.01 -18.77 -9.09
CA VAL A 62 2.41 -20.17 -8.95
C VAL A 62 1.54 -20.93 -7.93
N VAL A 63 1.14 -20.27 -6.82
CA VAL A 63 0.28 -20.90 -5.80
C VAL A 63 -1.15 -21.06 -6.31
N TYR A 64 -1.65 -20.08 -7.08
CA TYR A 64 -2.96 -20.12 -7.70
C TYR A 64 -3.06 -21.21 -8.77
N GLU A 65 -2.09 -21.31 -9.68
CA GLU A 65 -2.10 -22.31 -10.76
C GLU A 65 -1.99 -23.75 -10.24
N ARG A 66 -1.37 -23.97 -9.08
CA ARG A 66 -1.31 -25.28 -8.43
C ARG A 66 -2.61 -25.66 -7.70
N GLY A 67 -3.65 -24.81 -7.75
CA GLY A 67 -4.97 -25.10 -7.19
C GLY A 67 -5.05 -25.01 -5.67
N TYR A 68 -4.05 -24.45 -4.99
CA TYR A 68 -4.05 -24.32 -3.52
C TYR A 68 -4.95 -23.18 -3.02
N LEU A 69 -5.23 -22.19 -3.86
CA LEU A 69 -6.03 -21.01 -3.50
C LEU A 69 -6.97 -20.64 -4.64
N THR A 70 -8.22 -20.31 -4.30
CA THR A 70 -9.21 -19.75 -5.22
C THR A 70 -9.04 -18.23 -5.34
N ALA A 71 -9.57 -17.65 -6.43
CA ALA A 71 -9.50 -16.21 -6.66
C ALA A 71 -10.22 -15.39 -5.57
N GLY A 72 -11.32 -15.94 -5.01
CA GLY A 72 -12.06 -15.34 -3.91
C GLY A 72 -11.27 -15.29 -2.60
N GLU A 73 -10.52 -16.35 -2.29
CA GLU A 73 -9.65 -16.40 -1.10
C GLU A 73 -8.50 -15.40 -1.20
N ILE A 74 -7.90 -15.25 -2.39
CA ILE A 74 -6.85 -14.26 -2.64
C ILE A 74 -7.38 -12.83 -2.44
N LEU A 75 -8.58 -12.55 -2.95
CA LEU A 75 -9.21 -11.24 -2.78
C LEU A 75 -9.54 -10.96 -1.30
N ALA A 76 -10.14 -11.94 -0.60
CA ALA A 76 -10.47 -11.82 0.81
C ALA A 76 -9.21 -11.61 1.67
N PHE A 77 -8.15 -12.36 1.39
CA PHE A 77 -6.84 -12.17 2.03
C PHE A 77 -6.28 -10.78 1.75
N GLY A 78 -6.32 -10.33 0.49
CA GLY A 78 -5.91 -8.99 0.10
C GLY A 78 -6.63 -7.90 0.91
N LEU A 79 -7.95 -7.99 1.03
CA LEU A 79 -8.76 -7.04 1.81
C LEU A 79 -8.41 -7.03 3.29
N VAL A 80 -8.23 -8.20 3.91
CA VAL A 80 -7.79 -8.29 5.31
C VAL A 80 -6.40 -7.68 5.49
N MET A 81 -5.48 -7.98 4.58
CA MET A 81 -4.13 -7.42 4.58
C MET A 81 -4.12 -5.90 4.40
N THR A 82 -5.06 -5.33 3.64
CA THR A 82 -5.23 -3.88 3.53
C THR A 82 -5.56 -3.24 4.87
N VAL A 83 -6.49 -3.83 5.63
CA VAL A 83 -6.86 -3.32 6.95
C VAL A 83 -5.69 -3.45 7.92
N VAL A 84 -4.98 -4.57 7.89
CA VAL A 84 -3.77 -4.79 8.70
C VAL A 84 -2.69 -3.76 8.34
N ALA A 85 -2.43 -3.53 7.06
CA ALA A 85 -1.44 -2.56 6.60
C ALA A 85 -1.77 -1.14 7.08
N PHE A 86 -3.05 -0.74 7.03
CA PHE A 86 -3.48 0.56 7.55
C PHE A 86 -3.26 0.64 9.06
N GLY A 87 -3.62 -0.42 9.80
CA GLY A 87 -3.40 -0.52 11.24
C GLY A 87 -1.92 -0.41 11.61
N VAL A 88 -1.04 -1.09 10.87
CA VAL A 88 0.41 -1.02 11.09
C VAL A 88 0.96 0.37 10.79
N VAL A 89 0.55 0.99 9.67
CA VAL A 89 1.07 2.32 9.35
C VAL A 89 0.60 3.36 10.37
N LEU A 90 -0.67 3.36 10.75
CA LEU A 90 -1.21 4.33 11.70
C LEU A 90 -0.74 4.06 13.14
N GLY A 91 -0.68 2.80 13.55
CA GLY A 91 -0.38 2.40 14.93
C GLY A 91 1.10 2.19 15.23
N VAL A 92 1.94 1.93 14.23
CA VAL A 92 3.38 1.63 14.42
C VAL A 92 4.25 2.59 13.62
N ALA A 93 4.04 2.69 12.31
CA ALA A 93 4.96 3.44 11.46
C ALA A 93 4.91 4.95 11.72
N VAL A 94 3.72 5.54 11.81
CA VAL A 94 3.56 6.99 12.10
C VAL A 94 4.16 7.37 13.46
N PRO A 95 3.87 6.66 14.57
CA PRO A 95 4.54 6.91 15.85
C PRO A 95 6.06 6.75 15.78
N TYR A 96 6.54 5.69 15.11
CA TYR A 96 7.96 5.45 14.93
C TYR A 96 8.64 6.60 14.17
N TRP A 97 8.07 7.02 13.04
CA TRP A 97 8.59 8.13 12.23
C TRP A 97 8.63 9.44 13.01
N SER A 98 7.58 9.71 13.80
CA SER A 98 7.59 10.86 14.71
C SER A 98 8.74 10.79 15.72
N GLY A 99 9.05 9.60 16.25
CA GLY A 99 10.15 9.39 17.19
C GLY A 99 11.55 9.57 16.59
N VAL A 100 11.72 9.28 15.30
CA VAL A 100 13.00 9.46 14.57
C VAL A 100 13.15 10.82 13.87
N GLY A 101 12.23 11.77 14.13
CA GLY A 101 12.29 13.13 13.58
C GLY A 101 11.63 13.32 12.21
N LEU A 102 10.78 12.38 11.79
CA LEU A 102 9.95 12.43 10.58
C LEU A 102 8.45 12.47 10.94
N PRO A 103 7.95 13.53 11.60
CA PRO A 103 6.55 13.61 11.98
C PRO A 103 5.65 13.71 10.74
N LEU A 104 4.41 13.21 10.87
CA LEU A 104 3.40 13.25 9.80
C LEU A 104 2.86 14.68 9.59
N GLY A 105 2.74 15.45 10.66
CA GLY A 105 2.39 16.88 10.67
C GLY A 105 3.58 17.76 11.07
N ARG A 106 3.38 19.08 11.03
CA ARG A 106 4.32 20.04 11.62
C ARG A 106 4.29 20.00 13.13
#